data_AF-A0A5S3PV92-F1
#
_entry.id   AF-A0A5S3PV92-F1
#
_cell.length_a   1.000
_cell.length_b   1.000
_cell.length_c   1.000
_cell.angle_alpha   90.00
_cell.angle_beta   90.00
_cell.angle_gamma   90.00
#
_symmetry.space_group_name_H-M   'P 1'
#
loop_
_entity.id
_entity.type
_entity.pdbx_description
1 polymer ?
#
loop_
_entity_poly.entity_id
_entity_poly.type
_entity_poly.pdbx_seq_one_letter_code
_entity_poly.pdbx_strand_id
1 'polypeptide(L)'
;MPSKNKKPSTSYERARKRVDDIKGFYGHLTAYIIVNAVLLLARGKFHFMLLSEGALGDPEFLNWIDWNVFGTPIVWGIGLGIHALSVFVRNPFLGRSWEERQIEKYMKKGEK
;
A
#
# COMPACT_ATOMS: atom_id res chain seq x y z
N MET A 1 -19.01 32.36 -0.35
CA MET A 1 -18.50 31.15 -1.02
C MET A 1 -19.52 30.03 -0.78
N PRO A 2 -20.13 29.44 -1.82
CA PRO A 2 -21.18 28.44 -1.61
C PRO A 2 -20.58 27.14 -1.05
N SER A 3 -21.21 26.61 -0.01
CA SER A 3 -20.84 25.35 0.63
C SER A 3 -20.97 24.19 -0.36
N LYS A 4 -19.91 23.37 -0.47
CA LYS A 4 -19.92 22.15 -1.27
C LYS A 4 -20.88 21.14 -0.62
N ASN A 5 -22.16 21.21 -0.98
CA ASN A 5 -23.14 20.16 -0.67
C ASN A 5 -22.69 18.85 -1.35
N LYS A 6 -22.13 17.92 -0.58
CA LYS A 6 -21.87 16.55 -1.03
C LYS A 6 -23.22 15.86 -1.25
N LYS A 7 -23.61 15.64 -2.51
CA LYS A 7 -24.77 14.79 -2.84
C LYS A 7 -24.59 13.41 -2.21
N PRO A 8 -25.68 12.73 -1.78
CA PRO A 8 -25.59 11.37 -1.30
C PRO A 8 -25.05 10.49 -2.42
N SER A 9 -23.87 9.88 -2.20
CA SER A 9 -23.26 9.00 -3.21
C SER A 9 -24.28 7.94 -3.65
N THR A 10 -24.49 7.81 -4.95
CA THR A 10 -25.31 6.72 -5.50
C THR A 10 -24.60 5.38 -5.26
N SER A 11 -25.33 4.25 -5.27
CA SER A 11 -24.72 2.91 -5.16
C SER A 11 -23.63 2.69 -6.21
N TYR A 12 -23.83 3.24 -7.41
CA TYR A 12 -22.87 3.25 -8.50
C TYR A 12 -21.57 4.00 -8.17
N GLU A 13 -21.65 5.21 -7.61
CA GLU A 13 -20.44 5.99 -7.26
C GLU A 13 -19.59 5.29 -6.18
N ARG A 14 -20.24 4.62 -5.22
CA ARG A 14 -19.54 3.81 -4.21
C ARG A 14 -18.84 2.61 -4.84
N ALA A 15 -19.52 1.91 -5.75
CA ALA A 15 -18.95 0.79 -6.48
C ALA A 15 -17.78 1.22 -7.37
N ARG A 16 -17.91 2.37 -8.07
CA ARG A 16 -16.85 2.93 -8.90
C ARG A 16 -15.62 3.31 -8.08
N LYS A 17 -15.81 4.06 -6.99
CA LYS A 17 -14.71 4.40 -6.08
C LYS A 17 -14.01 3.15 -5.55
N ARG A 18 -14.77 2.10 -5.22
CA ARG A 18 -14.20 0.83 -4.78
C ARG A 18 -13.27 0.20 -5.82
N VAL A 19 -13.69 0.19 -7.08
CA VAL A 19 -12.89 -0.33 -8.18
C VAL A 19 -11.62 0.51 -8.37
N ASP A 20 -11.73 1.83 -8.30
CA ASP A 20 -10.59 2.74 -8.45
C ASP A 20 -9.57 2.58 -7.31
N ASP A 21 -10.03 2.42 -6.06
CA ASP A 21 -9.16 2.16 -4.90
C ASP A 21 -8.41 0.82 -5.05
N ILE A 22 -9.09 -0.24 -5.53
CA ILE A 22 -8.47 -1.55 -5.80
C ILE A 22 -7.43 -1.44 -6.94
N LYS A 23 -7.75 -0.74 -8.02
CA LYS A 23 -6.81 -0.50 -9.13
C LYS A 23 -5.57 0.27 -8.65
N GLY A 24 -5.77 1.28 -7.81
CA GLY A 24 -4.66 2.04 -7.20
C GLY A 24 -3.75 1.15 -6.34
N PHE A 25 -4.33 0.23 -5.56
CA PHE A 25 -3.55 -0.76 -4.81
C PHE A 25 -2.72 -1.67 -5.72
N TYR A 26 -3.31 -2.24 -6.78
CA TYR A 26 -2.57 -3.09 -7.70
C TYR A 26 -1.45 -2.32 -8.43
N GLY A 27 -1.67 -1.04 -8.77
CA GLY A 27 -0.61 -0.19 -9.31
C GLY A 27 0.58 -0.06 -8.36
N HIS A 28 0.32 0.21 -7.07
CA HIS A 28 1.36 0.30 -6.05
C HIS A 28 2.06 -1.06 -5.83
N LEU A 29 1.30 -2.17 -5.77
CA LEU A 29 1.84 -3.52 -5.64
C LEU A 29 2.74 -3.91 -6.83
N THR A 30 2.30 -3.62 -8.05
CA THR A 30 3.08 -3.89 -9.26
C THR A 30 4.38 -3.08 -9.27
N ALA A 31 4.32 -1.79 -8.96
CA ALA A 31 5.52 -0.95 -8.84
C ALA A 31 6.49 -1.50 -7.78
N TYR A 32 5.97 -1.89 -6.61
CA TYR A 32 6.74 -2.52 -5.54
C TYR A 32 7.46 -3.79 -6.04
N ILE A 33 6.75 -4.70 -6.71
CA ILE A 33 7.36 -5.94 -7.21
C ILE A 33 8.45 -5.65 -8.25
N ILE A 34 8.17 -4.78 -9.22
CA ILE A 34 9.11 -4.47 -10.31
C ILE A 34 10.39 -3.83 -9.74
N VAL A 35 10.26 -2.80 -8.91
CA VAL A 35 11.41 -2.09 -8.33
C VAL A 35 12.26 -3.05 -7.48
N ASN A 36 11.63 -3.84 -6.61
CA ASN A 36 12.38 -4.77 -5.76
C ASN A 36 13.01 -5.92 -6.56
N ALA A 37 12.36 -6.41 -7.62
CA ALA A 37 12.95 -7.40 -8.52
C ALA A 37 14.19 -6.84 -9.23
N VAL A 38 14.13 -5.59 -9.71
CA VAL A 38 15.29 -4.92 -10.31
C VAL A 38 16.41 -4.74 -9.29
N LEU A 39 16.12 -4.32 -8.05
CA LEU A 39 17.14 -4.17 -6.99
C LEU A 39 17.80 -5.51 -6.63
N LEU A 40 17.03 -6.59 -6.52
CA LEU A 40 17.55 -7.95 -6.27
C LEU A 40 18.41 -8.46 -7.42
N LEU A 41 17.96 -8.28 -8.67
CA LEU A 41 18.73 -8.68 -9.85
C LEU A 41 20.00 -7.83 -10.02
N ALA A 42 19.91 -6.53 -9.73
CA ALA A 42 21.05 -5.63 -9.72
C ALA A 42 22.06 -6.09 -8.68
N ARG A 43 21.65 -6.45 -7.45
CA ARG A 43 22.53 -7.06 -6.44
C ARG A 43 23.15 -8.36 -6.94
N GLY A 44 22.38 -9.29 -7.49
CA GLY A 44 22.92 -10.57 -7.96
C GLY A 44 23.99 -10.39 -9.04
N LYS A 45 23.75 -9.49 -10.00
CA LYS A 45 24.71 -9.15 -11.05
C LYS A 45 25.89 -8.33 -10.55
N PHE A 46 25.66 -7.36 -9.66
CA PHE A 46 26.74 -6.61 -9.01
C PHE A 46 27.58 -7.56 -8.17
N HIS A 47 27.03 -8.29 -7.23
CA HIS A 47 27.76 -9.24 -6.40
C HIS A 47 28.56 -10.26 -7.23
N PHE A 48 27.99 -10.80 -8.30
CA PHE A 48 28.72 -11.65 -9.25
C PHE A 48 29.89 -10.92 -9.96
N MET A 49 29.68 -9.68 -10.40
CA MET A 49 30.72 -8.84 -11.01
C MET A 49 31.78 -8.35 -10.00
N LEU A 50 31.38 -8.16 -8.74
CA LEU A 50 32.15 -7.62 -7.62
C LEU A 50 33.01 -8.67 -6.91
N LEU A 51 32.56 -9.93 -6.91
CA LEU A 51 33.35 -11.09 -6.50
C LEU A 51 34.38 -11.51 -7.55
N SER A 52 34.41 -10.87 -8.73
CA SER A 52 35.60 -10.91 -9.58
C SER A 52 36.69 -10.10 -8.87
N GLU A 53 37.86 -10.71 -8.66
CA GLU A 53 38.89 -10.37 -7.66
C GLU A 53 39.42 -8.92 -7.62
N GLY A 54 38.94 -7.99 -8.45
CA GLY A 54 39.49 -6.63 -8.57
C GLY A 54 38.52 -5.46 -8.44
N ALA A 55 37.24 -5.65 -8.10
CA ALA A 55 36.22 -4.66 -8.48
C ALA A 55 35.80 -3.59 -7.44
N LEU A 56 36.03 -3.71 -6.12
CA LEU A 56 35.63 -2.62 -5.20
C LEU A 56 36.56 -2.38 -4.01
N GLY A 57 36.98 -1.12 -3.90
CA GLY A 57 37.77 -0.57 -2.80
C GLY A 57 37.03 0.41 -1.89
N ASP A 58 35.69 0.49 -1.93
CA ASP A 58 34.93 1.39 -1.04
C ASP A 58 33.85 0.66 -0.20
N PRO A 59 34.05 0.53 1.13
CA PRO A 59 33.09 -0.03 2.07
C PRO A 59 31.77 0.76 2.20
N GLU A 60 31.75 2.07 1.92
CA GLU A 60 30.54 2.89 2.01
C GLU A 60 29.55 2.54 0.89
N PHE A 61 30.06 2.39 -0.33
CA PHE A 61 29.27 1.98 -1.49
C PHE A 61 28.57 0.62 -1.28
N LEU A 62 29.28 -0.35 -0.68
CA LEU A 62 28.72 -1.68 -0.38
C LEU A 62 27.58 -1.61 0.64
N ASN A 63 27.76 -0.85 1.73
CA ASN A 63 26.72 -0.65 2.74
C ASN A 63 25.50 0.08 2.17
N TRP A 64 25.71 1.06 1.28
CA TRP A 64 24.61 1.74 0.59
C TRP A 64 23.78 0.76 -0.27
N ILE A 65 24.42 -0.15 -1.01
CA ILE A 65 23.73 -1.20 -1.77
C ILE A 65 22.94 -2.12 -0.84
N ASP A 66 23.53 -2.60 0.25
CA ASP A 66 22.87 -3.50 1.20
C ASP A 66 21.63 -2.86 1.82
N TRP A 67 21.72 -1.59 2.23
CA TRP A 67 20.57 -0.86 2.77
C TRP A 67 19.45 -0.68 1.73
N ASN A 68 19.79 -0.37 0.47
CA ASN A 68 18.79 -0.22 -0.57
C ASN A 68 18.11 -1.54 -0.95
N VAL A 69 18.80 -2.68 -0.83
CA VAL A 69 18.22 -3.99 -1.16
C VAL A 69 17.32 -4.52 -0.04
N PHE A 70 17.64 -4.26 1.24
CA PHE A 70 16.86 -4.81 2.36
C PHE A 70 15.96 -3.77 3.04
N GLY A 71 16.48 -2.58 3.32
CA GLY A 71 15.74 -1.52 4.00
C GLY A 71 14.58 -0.97 3.18
N THR A 72 14.80 -0.73 1.88
CA THR A 72 13.79 -0.20 0.97
C THR A 72 12.55 -1.10 0.87
N PRO A 73 12.65 -2.41 0.56
CA PRO A 73 11.49 -3.30 0.53
C PRO A 73 10.76 -3.38 1.87
N ILE A 74 11.47 -3.36 3.00
CA ILE A 74 10.83 -3.43 4.33
C ILE A 74 9.95 -2.20 4.57
N VAL A 75 10.50 -0.99 4.37
CA VAL A 75 9.75 0.25 4.61
C VAL A 75 8.58 0.39 3.63
N TRP A 76 8.82 0.13 2.33
CA TRP A 76 7.76 0.17 1.33
C TRP A 76 6.72 -0.94 1.54
N GLY A 77 7.15 -2.11 2.00
CA GLY A 77 6.27 -3.23 2.34
C GLY A 77 5.29 -2.88 3.46
N ILE A 78 5.74 -2.13 4.47
CA ILE A 78 4.85 -1.59 5.52
C ILE A 78 3.83 -0.62 4.90
N GLY A 79 4.27 0.31 4.05
CA GLY A 79 3.38 1.25 3.37
C GLY A 79 2.35 0.56 2.47
N LEU A 80 2.77 -0.48 1.75
CA LEU A 80 1.92 -1.32 0.92
C LEU A 80 0.91 -2.09 1.77
N GLY A 81 1.32 -2.60 2.93
CA GLY A 81 0.43 -3.25 3.91
C GLY A 81 -0.64 -2.28 4.45
N ILE A 82 -0.26 -1.05 4.80
CA ILE A 82 -1.20 -0.01 5.21
C ILE A 82 -2.19 0.32 4.09
N HIS A 83 -1.72 0.43 2.84
CA HIS A 83 -2.59 0.65 1.69
C HIS A 83 -3.54 -0.52 1.46
N ALA A 84 -3.06 -1.76 1.60
CA ALA A 84 -3.89 -2.97 1.52
C ALA A 84 -4.98 -2.97 2.59
N LEU A 85 -4.65 -2.59 3.83
CA LEU A 85 -5.64 -2.45 4.91
C LEU A 85 -6.66 -1.37 4.58
N SER A 86 -6.22 -0.20 4.11
CA SER A 86 -7.10 0.91 3.73
C SER A 86 -8.06 0.54 2.60
N VAL A 87 -7.60 -0.27 1.63
CA VAL A 87 -8.42 -0.74 0.52
C VAL A 87 -9.26 -1.93 0.96
N PHE A 88 -8.71 -3.06 1.38
CA PHE A 88 -9.50 -4.28 1.56
C PHE A 88 -10.28 -4.35 2.86
N VAL A 89 -9.88 -3.61 3.90
CA VAL A 89 -10.54 -3.68 5.21
C VAL A 89 -11.50 -2.51 5.37
N ARG A 90 -12.79 -2.81 5.28
CA ARG A 90 -13.87 -1.90 5.66
C ARG A 90 -14.01 -1.97 7.19
N ASN A 91 -13.56 -0.93 7.89
CA ASN A 91 -13.38 -0.87 9.36
C ASN A 91 -12.22 -1.73 9.93
N PRO A 92 -10.96 -1.31 9.72
CA PRO A 92 -9.80 -2.00 10.29
C PRO A 92 -9.72 -1.97 11.82
N PHE A 93 -10.46 -1.07 12.49
CA PHE A 93 -10.44 -0.92 13.94
C PHE A 93 -11.76 -1.27 14.65
N LEU A 94 -12.91 -1.24 13.95
CA LEU A 94 -14.23 -1.25 14.61
C LEU A 94 -15.05 -2.53 14.37
N GLY A 95 -14.72 -3.35 13.36
CA GLY A 95 -15.39 -4.63 13.10
C GLY A 95 -16.86 -4.51 12.65
N ARG A 96 -17.38 -5.56 11.99
CA ARG A 96 -18.79 -5.61 11.52
C ARG A 96 -19.81 -5.40 12.66
N SER A 97 -19.50 -5.88 13.86
CA SER A 97 -20.39 -5.80 15.02
C SER A 97 -20.62 -4.37 15.52
N TRP A 98 -19.64 -3.45 15.37
CA TRP A 98 -19.87 -2.04 15.67
C TRP A 98 -20.75 -1.38 14.61
N GLU A 99 -20.52 -1.71 13.33
CA GLU A 99 -21.27 -1.15 12.20
C GLU A 99 -22.75 -1.55 12.28
N GLU A 100 -23.04 -2.83 12.56
CA GLU A 100 -24.41 -3.34 12.80
C GLU A 100 -25.10 -2.62 13.96
N ARG A 101 -24.40 -2.39 15.09
CA ARG A 101 -24.93 -1.64 16.23
C ARG A 101 -25.26 -0.19 15.90
N GLN A 102 -24.49 0.46 15.02
CA GLN A 102 -24.80 1.83 14.60
C GLN A 102 -26.01 1.85 13.66
N ILE A 103 -26.09 0.92 12.71
CA ILE A 103 -27.23 0.80 11.80
C ILE A 103 -28.52 0.59 12.60
N GLU A 104 -28.51 -0.32 13.58
CA GLU A 104 -29.66 -0.56 14.45
C GLU A 104 -30.06 0.68 15.27
N LYS A 105 -29.08 1.44 15.79
CA LYS A 105 -29.33 2.72 16.49
C LYS A 105 -30.00 3.76 15.59
N TYR A 106 -29.62 3.85 14.31
CA TYR A 106 -30.22 4.79 13.36
C TYR A 106 -31.62 4.36 12.93
N MET A 107 -31.86 3.06 12.71
CA MET A 107 -33.19 2.52 12.41
C MET A 107 -34.19 2.84 13.53
N LYS A 108 -33.83 2.56 14.78
CA LYS A 108 -34.67 2.87 15.96
C LYS A 108 -34.91 4.37 16.19
N LYS A 109 -34.04 5.24 15.68
CA LYS A 109 -34.19 6.70 15.77
C LYS A 109 -35.04 7.30 14.66
N GLY A 110 -35.13 6.65 13.49
CA GLY A 110 -35.98 7.08 12.37
C GLY A 110 -37.42 6.58 12.47
N GLU A 111 -37.69 5.61 13.33
CA GLU A 111 -39.04 5.09 13.65
C GLU A 111 -39.77 5.89 14.74
N LYS A 112 -39.23 7.04 15.18
CA LYS A 112 -39.90 8.03 16.04
C LYS A 112 -40.05 9.35 15.31
#